data_AF-A0A2V6NE70-F1
#
_entry.id   AF-A0A2V6NE70-F1
#
_cell.length_a   1.000
_cell.length_b   1.000
_cell.length_c   1.000
_cell.angle_alpha   90.00
_cell.angle_beta   90.00
_cell.angle_gamma   90.00
#
_symmetry.space_group_name_H-M   'P 1'
#
loop_
_entity.id
_entity.type
_entity.pdbx_description
1 polymer ?
#
loop_
_entity_poly.entity_id
_entity_poly.type
_entity_poly.pdbx_seq_one_letter_code
_entity_poly.pdbx_strand_id
1 'polypeptide(L)' 'QIIFLRKIIPGGADKSYGIQVARLAGLPREILDRAKDILAHLENPNGAVVHGKSKRKRSAQNLPQSQKPQLDLL' A
#
# COMPACT_ATOMS: atom_id res chain seq x y z
N GLN A 1 26.02 -2.78 -6.45
CA GLN A 1 26.41 -1.45 -6.98
C GLN A 1 25.50 -1.10 -8.14
N ILE A 2 25.11 0.16 -8.31
CA ILE A 2 24.22 0.63 -9.40
C ILE A 2 24.97 1.72 -10.16
N ILE A 3 24.86 1.72 -11.49
CA ILE A 3 25.48 2.73 -12.37
C ILE A 3 24.36 3.53 -13.02
N PHE A 4 24.38 4.84 -12.86
CA PHE A 4 23.42 5.74 -13.48
C PHE A 4 23.93 6.23 -14.82
N LEU A 5 23.18 5.94 -15.87
CA LEU A 5 23.41 6.51 -17.19
C LEU A 5 22.56 7.77 -17.33
N ARG A 6 23.16 8.87 -17.79
CA ARG A 6 22.45 10.13 -18.11
C ARG A 6 22.14 10.19 -19.61
N LYS A 7 21.49 9.16 -20.13
CA LYS A 7 21.20 9.00 -21.55
C LYS A 7 19.73 8.62 -21.74
N ILE A 8 19.07 9.29 -22.68
CA ILE A 8 17.71 8.97 -23.10
C ILE A 8 17.78 8.02 -24.29
N ILE A 9 17.02 6.93 -24.24
CA ILE A 9 16.92 5.91 -25.28
C ILE A 9 15.43 5.74 -25.60
N PRO A 10 15.04 5.60 -26.88
CA PRO A 10 13.65 5.33 -27.24
C PRO A 10 13.20 3.97 -26.67
N GLY A 11 11.96 3.93 -26.16
CA GLY A 11 11.35 2.75 -25.54
C GLY A 11 10.79 3.02 -24.15
N GLY A 12 10.10 2.02 -23.59
CA GLY A 12 9.69 2.00 -22.19
C GLY A 12 10.76 1.35 -21.30
N ALA A 13 10.61 1.47 -19.99
CA ALA A 13 11.47 0.73 -19.06
C ALA A 13 10.98 -0.71 -18.90
N ASP A 14 11.89 -1.70 -18.99
CA ASP A 14 11.55 -3.13 -18.85
C ASP A 14 11.25 -3.54 -17.40
N LYS A 15 11.79 -2.81 -16.42
CA LYS A 15 11.71 -3.12 -14.99
C LYS A 15 11.64 -1.86 -14.16
N SER A 16 11.04 -1.99 -12.97
CA SER A 16 11.00 -0.92 -11.98
C SER A 16 12.30 -0.88 -11.15
N TYR A 17 13.11 0.16 -11.32
CA TYR A 17 14.38 0.34 -10.58
C TYR A 17 14.27 1.30 -9.38
N GLY A 18 13.11 1.94 -9.18
CA GLY A 18 12.93 2.94 -8.11
C GLY A 18 13.14 2.42 -6.70
N ILE A 19 12.78 1.16 -6.41
CA ILE A 19 12.98 0.53 -5.09
C ILE A 19 14.47 0.40 -4.77
N GLN A 20 15.30 0.08 -5.77
CA GLN A 20 16.73 -0.02 -5.62
C GLN A 20 17.37 1.34 -5.31
N VAL A 21 16.84 2.43 -5.90
CA VAL A 21 17.27 3.81 -5.59
C VAL A 21 16.80 4.22 -4.20
N ALA A 22 15.57 3.89 -3.80
CA ALA A 22 15.05 4.17 -2.47
C ALA A 22 15.90 3.52 -1.36
N ARG A 23 16.41 2.30 -1.60
CA ARG A 23 17.37 1.66 -0.69
C ARG A 23 18.67 2.45 -0.57
N LEU A 24 19.19 3.02 -1.66
CA LEU A 24 20.39 3.86 -1.62
C LEU A 24 20.13 5.19 -0.88
N ALA A 25 18.89 5.69 -0.93
CA ALA A 25 18.46 6.86 -0.18
C ALA A 25 18.20 6.58 1.31
N GLY A 26 18.41 5.34 1.78
CA GLY A 26 18.29 4.99 3.20
C GLY A 26 16.85 4.83 3.68
N LEU A 27 15.89 4.56 2.79
CA LEU A 27 14.51 4.33 3.21
C LEU A 27 14.39 3.08 4.13
N PRO A 28 13.50 3.10 5.13
CA PRO A 28 13.23 1.97 6.01
C PRO A 28 12.90 0.67 5.26
N ARG A 29 13.43 -0.44 5.76
CA ARG A 29 13.28 -1.77 5.13
C ARG A 29 11.81 -2.20 4.99
N GLU A 30 10.98 -1.90 5.98
CA GLU A 30 9.54 -2.21 5.96
C GLU A 30 8.81 -1.57 4.76
N ILE A 31 9.22 -0.34 4.39
CA ILE A 31 8.66 0.37 3.24
C ILE A 31 9.12 -0.30 1.95
N LEU A 32 10.40 -0.67 1.86
CA LEU A 32 10.97 -1.35 0.70
C LEU A 32 10.31 -2.71 0.46
N ASP A 33 10.05 -3.46 1.52
CA ASP A 33 9.44 -4.78 1.43
C ASP A 33 7.98 -4.68 0.98
N ARG A 34 7.19 -3.76 1.56
CA ARG A 34 5.84 -3.47 1.08
C ARG A 34 5.81 -3.02 -0.39
N ALA A 35 6.77 -2.19 -0.80
CA ALA A 35 6.87 -1.73 -2.18
C ALA A 35 7.16 -2.88 -3.15
N LYS A 36 7.99 -3.86 -2.75
CA LYS A 36 8.24 -5.07 -3.56
C LYS A 36 7.00 -5.93 -3.68
N ASP A 37 6.25 -6.12 -2.59
CA ASP A 37 5.01 -6.89 -2.63
C ASP A 37 4.03 -6.25 -3.62
N ILE A 38 3.84 -4.94 -3.53
CA ILE A 38 2.99 -4.20 -4.47
C ILE A 38 3.50 -4.34 -5.91
N LEU A 39 4.81 -4.18 -6.14
CA LEU A 39 5.41 -4.33 -7.47
C LEU A 39 5.14 -5.72 -8.06
N ALA A 40 5.32 -6.78 -7.27
CA ALA A 40 5.05 -8.14 -7.70
C ALA A 40 3.58 -8.33 -8.11
N HIS A 41 2.64 -7.68 -7.43
CA HIS A 41 1.23 -7.71 -7.84
C HIS A 41 0.97 -6.93 -9.13
N LEU A 42 1.64 -5.79 -9.34
CA LEU A 42 1.44 -4.94 -10.53
C LEU A 42 2.08 -5.53 -11.78
N GLU A 43 3.21 -6.24 -11.65
CA GLU A 43 3.86 -6.92 -12.78
C GLU A 43 3.13 -8.22 -13.18
N ASN A 44 2.22 -8.72 -12.36
CA ASN A 44 1.38 -9.87 -12.68
C ASN A 44 0.14 -9.43 -13.51
N PRO A 45 0.01 -9.87 -14.78
CA PRO A 45 -1.03 -9.40 -15.70
C PRO A 45 -2.46 -9.79 -15.33
N ASN A 46 -2.65 -10.72 -14.37
CA ASN A 46 -3.97 -11.25 -13.97
C ASN A 46 -4.59 -10.59 -12.72
N GLY A 47 -4.07 -9.43 -12.30
CA GLY A 47 -4.80 -8.42 -11.52
C GLY A 47 -5.79 -8.92 -10.46
N ALA A 48 -5.31 -9.47 -9.35
CA ALA A 48 -6.09 -9.54 -8.12
C ALA A 48 -5.53 -8.54 -7.11
N VAL A 49 -6.20 -7.40 -6.99
CA VAL A 49 -5.93 -6.39 -5.94
C VAL A 49 -6.32 -6.97 -4.56
N VAL A 50 -5.42 -7.73 -3.94
CA VAL A 50 -5.65 -8.25 -2.58
C VAL A 50 -4.98 -7.36 -1.53
N HIS A 51 -5.69 -6.27 -1.20
CA HIS A 51 -5.83 -5.71 0.14
C HIS A 51 -4.57 -5.48 1.01
N GLY A 52 -4.28 -4.19 1.25
CA GLY A 52 -3.69 -3.75 2.51
C GLY A 52 -4.69 -3.89 3.67
N LYS A 53 -4.92 -5.11 4.18
CA LYS A 53 -5.57 -5.28 5.49
C LYS A 53 -4.55 -4.92 6.57
N SER A 54 -4.44 -3.63 6.85
CA SER A 54 -4.01 -3.20 8.17
C SER A 54 -4.95 -3.87 9.16
N LYS A 55 -4.41 -4.79 9.98
CA LYS A 55 -5.08 -5.29 11.18
C LYS A 55 -5.29 -4.09 12.11
N ARG A 56 -6.32 -3.29 11.86
CA ARG A 56 -6.98 -2.55 12.94
C ARG A 56 -7.53 -3.62 13.87
N LYS A 57 -6.77 -3.94 14.93
CA LYS A 57 -7.35 -4.49 16.16
C LYS A 57 -8.46 -3.52 16.57
N ARG A 58 -9.69 -3.76 16.11
CA ARG A 58 -10.88 -3.18 16.71
C ARG A 58 -11.00 -3.89 18.05
N SER A 59 -10.54 -3.22 19.09
CA SER A 59 -10.94 -3.51 20.47
C SER A 59 -12.46 -3.68 20.49
N ALA A 60 -12.90 -4.92 20.65
CA ALA A 60 -14.25 -5.19 21.08
C ALA A 60 -14.35 -4.62 22.49
N GLN A 61 -15.10 -3.53 22.70
CA GLN A 61 -16.04 -3.36 23.82
C GLN A 61 -16.63 -1.95 23.89
N ASN A 62 -17.93 -1.94 24.19
CA ASN A 62 -18.82 -0.87 24.64
C ASN A 62 -19.39 0.09 23.58
N LEU A 63 -20.55 -0.29 23.03
CA LEU A 63 -21.58 0.68 22.61
C LEU A 63 -22.41 1.07 23.85
N PRO A 64 -22.54 2.36 24.22
CA PRO A 64 -23.66 2.79 25.05
C PRO A 64 -24.94 2.77 24.22
N GLN A 65 -25.98 2.10 24.73
CA GLN A 65 -27.30 2.04 24.11
C GLN A 65 -27.91 3.44 24.05
N SER A 66 -28.22 3.93 22.84
CA SER A 66 -29.00 5.16 22.65
C SER A 66 -30.48 4.84 22.88
N GLN A 67 -31.04 5.35 23.98
CA GLN A 67 -32.48 5.31 24.23
C GLN A 67 -33.19 6.16 23.19
N LYS A 68 -34.13 5.54 22.46
CA LYS A 68 -34.98 6.22 21.47
C LYS A 68 -35.89 7.22 22.21
N PRO A 69 -35.97 8.51 21.81
CA PRO A 69 -37.03 9.38 22.30
C PRO A 69 -38.35 8.98 21.63
N GLN A 70 -39.34 8.67 22.45
CA GLN A 70 -40.69 8.31 22.03
C GLN A 70 -41.44 9.61 21.72
N LEU A 71 -41.73 9.87 20.43
CA LEU A 71 -42.67 10.91 20.05
C LEU A 71 -44.07 10.29 20.15
N ASP A 72 -44.79 10.63 21.23
CA ASP A 72 -46.23 10.42 21.32
C ASP A 72 -46.90 11.25 20.22
N LEU A 73 -47.56 10.56 19.31
CA LEU A 73 -48.41 11.17 18.29
C LEU A 73 -49.81 11.31 18.90
N LEU A 74 -50.14 12.53 19.34
CA LEU A 74 -51.51 13.01 19.56
C LEU A 74 -51.99 13.73 18.31
#